data_AF-A0A973PH10-F1
#
_entry.id   AF-A0A973PH10-F1
#
_cell.length_a   1.000
_cell.length_b   1.000
_cell.length_c   1.000
_cell.angle_alpha   90.00
_cell.angle_beta   90.00
_cell.angle_gamma   90.00
#
_symmetry.space_group_name_H-M   'P 1'
#
loop_
_entity.id
_entity.type
_entity.pdbx_description
1 polymer ?
#
loop_
_entity_poly.entity_id
_entity_poly.type
_entity_poly.pdbx_seq_one_letter_code
_entity_poly.pdbx_strand_id
1 'polypeptide(L)'
;MAPHPVRRAAGLAVLLAVLSVAAVLSLTKGSRDLGLSEVLHALGTFRVDQAIASTVTLELRVPRTLLGILAGAALGVAGAILQGVTRNPLADAGIMGINAGAAVCVVFSITV
;
A
#
# COMPACT_ATOMS: atom_id res chain seq x y z
N MET A 1 -11.48 30.05 6.98
CA MET A 1 -10.80 30.03 5.66
C MET A 1 -11.10 28.70 4.98
N ALA A 2 -12.22 28.59 4.26
CA ALA A 2 -12.56 27.34 3.56
C ALA A 2 -11.48 27.06 2.49
N PRO A 3 -10.86 25.87 2.44
CA PRO A 3 -9.91 25.56 1.37
C PRO A 3 -10.64 25.64 0.04
N HIS A 4 -10.11 26.41 -0.91
CA HIS A 4 -10.67 26.45 -2.26
C HIS A 4 -10.72 25.02 -2.81
N PRO A 5 -11.87 24.56 -3.35
CA PRO A 5 -12.07 23.18 -3.79
C PRO A 5 -10.97 22.73 -4.77
N VAL A 6 -10.46 23.68 -5.56
CA VAL A 6 -9.34 23.50 -6.49
C VAL A 6 -8.06 23.03 -5.79
N ARG A 7 -7.72 23.56 -4.61
CA ARG A 7 -6.48 23.20 -3.90
C ARG A 7 -6.54 21.78 -3.31
N ARG A 8 -7.72 21.37 -2.84
CA ARG A 8 -7.95 19.99 -2.36
C ARG A 8 -7.91 18.99 -3.52
N ALA A 9 -8.58 19.32 -4.62
CA ALA A 9 -8.57 18.48 -5.83
C ALA A 9 -7.15 18.33 -6.39
N ALA A 10 -6.38 19.43 -6.47
CA ALA A 10 -4.98 19.38 -6.89
C ALA A 10 -4.13 18.51 -5.95
N GLY A 11 -4.29 18.64 -4.64
CA GLY A 11 -3.59 17.80 -3.66
C GLY A 11 -3.89 16.31 -3.82
N LEU A 12 -5.17 15.95 -4.02
CA LEU A 12 -5.58 14.56 -4.27
C LEU A 12 -4.99 14.03 -5.59
N ALA A 13 -5.01 14.84 -6.65
CA ALA A 13 -4.42 14.45 -7.93
C ALA A 13 -2.92 14.18 -7.81
N VAL A 14 -2.18 15.02 -7.07
CA VAL A 14 -0.76 14.82 -6.80
C VAL A 14 -0.52 13.54 -5.99
N LEU A 15 -1.30 13.30 -4.92
CA LEU A 15 -1.17 12.09 -4.11
C LEU A 15 -1.46 10.82 -4.93
N LEU A 16 -2.49 10.85 -5.79
CA LEU A 16 -2.77 9.75 -6.71
C LEU A 16 -1.63 9.52 -7.69
N ALA A 17 -1.07 10.59 -8.29
CA ALA A 17 0.07 10.46 -9.19
C ALA A 17 1.29 9.84 -8.49
N VAL A 18 1.60 10.29 -7.26
CA VAL A 18 2.69 9.72 -6.44
C VAL A 18 2.43 8.24 -6.12
N LEU A 19 1.19 7.88 -5.78
CA LEU A 19 0.80 6.49 -5.52
C LEU A 19 0.99 5.61 -6.77
N SER A 20 0.59 6.11 -7.94
CA SER A 20 0.80 5.40 -9.22
C SER A 20 2.27 5.15 -9.51
N VAL A 21 3.11 6.18 -9.33
CA VAL A 21 4.56 6.06 -9.53
C VAL A 21 5.17 5.07 -8.54
N ALA A 22 4.78 5.13 -7.26
CA ALA A 22 5.24 4.20 -6.23
C ALA A 22 4.82 2.75 -6.54
N ALA A 23 3.60 2.53 -7.04
CA ALA A 23 3.12 1.21 -7.45
C ALA A 23 3.94 0.66 -8.63
N VAL A 24 4.20 1.48 -9.66
CA VAL A 24 5.05 1.09 -10.80
C VAL A 24 6.47 0.76 -10.34
N LEU A 25 7.05 1.57 -9.46
CA LEU A 25 8.36 1.30 -8.87
C LEU A 25 8.35 0.00 -8.06
N SER A 26 7.29 -0.26 -7.27
CA SER A 26 7.14 -1.50 -6.50
C SER A 26 7.06 -2.74 -7.39
N LEU A 27 6.52 -2.62 -8.61
CA LEU A 27 6.41 -3.75 -9.55
C LEU A 27 7.70 -3.96 -10.34
N THR A 28 8.44 -2.89 -10.65
CA THR A 28 9.67 -2.95 -11.48
C THR A 28 10.91 -3.25 -10.65
N LYS A 29 11.00 -2.70 -9.43
CA LYS A 29 12.12 -2.90 -8.50
C LYS A 29 11.94 -4.14 -7.64
N GLY A 30 12.96 -4.99 -7.61
CA GLY A 30 13.01 -6.19 -6.78
C GLY A 30 14.36 -6.88 -6.87
N SER A 31 14.43 -8.15 -6.48
CA SER A 31 15.66 -8.97 -6.55
C SER A 31 16.26 -9.11 -7.96
N ARG A 32 15.42 -8.95 -8.98
CA ARG A 32 15.80 -8.72 -10.38
C ARG A 32 15.12 -7.45 -10.86
N ASP A 33 15.86 -6.53 -11.45
CA ASP A 33 15.26 -5.40 -12.16
C ASP A 33 14.52 -5.97 -13.39
N LEU A 34 13.21 -5.72 -13.44
CA LEU A 34 12.38 -6.07 -14.59
C LEU A 34 12.05 -4.80 -15.36
N GLY A 35 12.16 -4.86 -16.68
CA GLY A 35 11.75 -3.76 -17.54
C GLY A 35 10.25 -3.49 -17.43
N LEU A 36 9.83 -2.24 -17.64
CA LEU A 36 8.40 -1.88 -17.71
C LEU A 36 7.63 -2.71 -18.74
N SER A 37 8.27 -3.01 -19.88
CA SER A 37 7.71 -3.89 -20.91
C SER A 37 7.49 -5.30 -20.37
N GLU A 38 8.43 -5.87 -19.62
CA GLU A 38 8.34 -7.22 -19.06
C GLU A 38 7.22 -7.33 -18.02
N VAL A 39 7.10 -6.32 -17.15
CA VAL A 39 5.99 -6.24 -16.17
C VAL A 39 4.63 -6.17 -16.87
N LEU A 40 4.51 -5.34 -17.91
CA LEU A 40 3.27 -5.23 -18.69
C LEU A 40 2.93 -6.51 -19.45
N HIS A 41 3.92 -7.19 -20.02
CA HIS A 41 3.73 -8.48 -20.68
C HIS A 41 3.33 -9.57 -19.68
N ALA A 42 3.95 -9.59 -18.49
CA ALA A 42 3.61 -10.50 -17.40
C ALA A 42 2.16 -10.31 -16.93
N LEU A 43 1.68 -9.07 -16.83
CA LEU A 43 0.30 -8.74 -16.46
C LEU A 43 -0.71 -9.03 -17.58
N GLY A 44 -0.35 -8.78 -18.84
CA GLY A 44 -1.30 -8.79 -19.95
C GLY A 44 -1.40 -10.11 -20.74
N THR A 45 -0.33 -10.92 -20.80
CA THR A 45 -0.26 -12.02 -21.77
C THR A 45 0.01 -13.41 -21.19
N PHE A 46 0.33 -13.55 -19.90
CA PHE A 46 0.56 -14.86 -19.25
C PHE A 46 1.44 -15.82 -20.09
N ARG A 47 2.44 -15.31 -20.82
CA ARG A 47 3.22 -16.12 -21.76
C ARG A 47 4.34 -16.87 -21.07
N VAL A 48 4.48 -18.15 -21.45
CA VAL A 48 5.40 -19.15 -20.88
C VAL A 48 6.89 -18.80 -21.09
N ASP A 49 7.24 -18.00 -22.10
CA ASP A 49 8.65 -17.64 -22.41
C ASP A 49 9.37 -16.87 -21.29
N GLN A 50 8.64 -16.26 -20.35
CA GLN A 50 9.22 -15.60 -19.18
C GLN A 50 8.65 -16.12 -17.86
N ALA A 51 8.43 -17.45 -17.74
CA ALA A 51 7.79 -18.08 -16.57
C ALA A 51 8.28 -17.55 -15.21
N ILE A 52 9.60 -17.34 -15.02
CA ILE A 52 10.14 -16.82 -13.75
C ILE A 52 9.76 -15.35 -13.52
N ALA A 53 9.84 -14.50 -14.54
CA ALA A 53 9.50 -13.08 -14.40
C ALA A 53 7.99 -12.88 -14.21
N SER A 54 7.15 -13.68 -14.88
CA SER A 54 5.71 -13.68 -14.69
C SER A 54 5.31 -14.15 -13.30
N THR A 55 5.89 -15.26 -12.81
CA THR A 55 5.62 -15.79 -11.46
C THR A 55 6.04 -14.79 -10.39
N VAL A 56 7.26 -14.22 -10.47
CA VAL A 56 7.72 -13.21 -9.49
C VAL A 56 6.82 -11.97 -9.50
N THR A 57 6.39 -11.51 -10.68
CA THR A 57 5.52 -10.33 -10.78
C THR A 57 4.13 -10.61 -10.20
N LEU A 58 3.50 -11.72 -10.60
CA LEU A 58 2.11 -12.02 -10.26
C LEU A 58 1.92 -12.62 -8.87
N GLU A 59 2.85 -13.45 -8.39
CA GLU A 59 2.70 -14.15 -7.11
C GLU A 59 3.38 -13.46 -5.93
N LEU A 60 4.41 -12.64 -6.19
CA LEU A 60 5.16 -11.96 -5.12
C LEU A 60 4.96 -10.44 -5.12
N ARG A 61 5.11 -9.78 -6.29
CA ARG A 61 5.10 -8.31 -6.34
C ARG A 61 3.69 -7.74 -6.30
N VAL A 62 2.80 -8.20 -7.17
CA VAL A 62 1.41 -7.71 -7.23
C VAL A 62 0.69 -7.86 -5.88
N PRO A 63 0.71 -9.04 -5.21
CA PRO A 63 0.04 -9.19 -3.92
C PRO A 63 0.67 -8.28 -2.86
N ARG A 64 1.99 -8.14 -2.83
CA ARG A 64 2.69 -7.25 -1.90
C ARG A 64 2.35 -5.78 -2.12
N THR A 65 2.31 -5.32 -3.37
CA THR A 65 1.94 -3.93 -3.70
C THR A 65 0.49 -3.65 -3.29
N LEU A 66 -0.42 -4.59 -3.58
CA LEU A 66 -1.82 -4.49 -3.15
C LEU A 66 -1.95 -4.44 -1.62
N LEU A 67 -1.27 -5.33 -0.90
CA LEU A 67 -1.24 -5.32 0.56
C LEU A 67 -0.69 -4.00 1.10
N GLY A 68 0.37 -3.44 0.49
CA GLY A 68 0.91 -2.13 0.88
C GLY A 68 -0.08 -0.99 0.70
N ILE A 69 -0.81 -0.96 -0.42
CA ILE A 69 -1.85 0.05 -0.69
C ILE A 69 -3.00 -0.09 0.31
N LEU A 70 -3.51 -1.32 0.51
CA LEU A 70 -4.62 -1.58 1.41
C LEU A 70 -4.26 -1.29 2.87
N ALA A 71 -3.09 -1.71 3.33
CA ALA A 71 -2.61 -1.43 4.67
C ALA A 71 -2.42 0.07 4.89
N GLY A 72 -1.80 0.78 3.93
CA GLY A 72 -1.64 2.23 3.99
C GLY A 72 -2.97 2.98 4.05
N ALA A 73 -3.95 2.57 3.24
CA ALA A 73 -5.29 3.13 3.26
C ALA A 73 -6.00 2.87 4.59
N ALA A 74 -5.92 1.65 5.12
CA ALA A 74 -6.49 1.29 6.41
C ALA A 74 -5.87 2.11 7.56
N LEU A 75 -4.55 2.28 7.57
CA LEU A 75 -3.84 3.11 8.56
C LEU A 75 -4.23 4.60 8.44
N GLY A 76 -4.33 5.12 7.22
CA GLY A 76 -4.76 6.50 6.99
C GLY A 76 -6.18 6.76 7.48
N VAL A 77 -7.11 5.84 7.20
CA VAL A 77 -8.51 5.92 7.68
C VAL A 77 -8.58 5.76 9.20
N ALA A 78 -7.87 4.79 9.78
CA ALA A 78 -7.83 4.59 11.22
C ALA A 78 -7.29 5.84 11.94
N GLY A 79 -6.21 6.44 11.45
CA GLY A 79 -5.67 7.69 11.98
C GLY A 79 -6.66 8.84 11.91
N ALA A 80 -7.33 9.03 10.76
CA ALA A 80 -8.36 10.07 10.60
C ALA A 80 -9.55 9.88 11.55
N ILE A 81 -10.01 8.63 11.74
CA ILE A 81 -11.08 8.30 12.69
C ILE A 81 -10.63 8.59 14.12
N LEU A 82 -9.44 8.14 14.52
CA LEU A 82 -8.93 8.33 15.88
C LEU A 82 -8.75 9.81 16.20
N GLN A 83 -8.16 10.58 15.28
CA GLN A 83 -8.02 12.03 15.42
C GLN A 83 -9.39 12.73 15.50
N GLY A 84 -10.38 12.28 14.72
CA GLY A 84 -11.73 12.82 14.73
C GLY A 84 -12.50 12.55 16.03
N VAL A 85 -12.48 11.30 16.51
CA VAL A 85 -13.20 10.87 17.74
C VAL A 85 -12.57 11.48 18.98
N THR A 86 -11.24 11.47 19.07
CA THR A 86 -10.53 12.05 20.22
C THR A 86 -10.47 13.58 20.16
N ARG A 87 -10.74 14.17 19.00
CA ARG A 87 -10.48 15.59 18.71
C ARG A 87 -9.05 15.99 19.07
N ASN A 88 -8.11 15.06 18.91
CA ASN A 88 -6.70 15.25 19.20
C ASN A 88 -5.86 14.92 17.95
N PRO A 89 -5.18 15.91 17.33
CA PRO A 89 -4.37 15.68 16.14
C PRO A 89 -3.16 14.77 16.40
N LEU A 90 -2.81 14.52 17.66
CA LEU A 90 -1.73 13.61 18.06
C LEU A 90 -2.22 12.17 18.27
N ALA A 91 -3.52 11.90 18.15
CA ALA A 91 -4.04 10.56 18.29
C ALA A 91 -3.56 9.65 17.15
N ASP A 92 -3.01 8.50 17.54
CA ASP A 92 -2.53 7.45 16.65
C ASP A 92 -2.86 6.07 17.25
N ALA A 93 -3.02 5.07 16.38
CA ALA A 93 -3.34 3.70 16.78
C ALA A 93 -2.26 3.08 17.68
N GLY A 94 -0.98 3.48 17.51
CA GLY A 94 0.12 3.01 18.34
C GLY A 94 0.01 3.50 19.79
N ILE A 95 -0.34 4.77 20.00
CA ILE A 95 -0.47 5.37 21.34
C ILE A 95 -1.65 4.75 22.10
N MET A 96 -2.72 4.37 21.41
CA MET A 96 -3.89 3.75 22.04
C MET A 96 -3.74 2.25 22.33
N GLY A 97 -2.56 1.66 22.08
CA GLY A 97 -2.28 0.26 22.38
C GLY A 97 -2.91 -0.74 21.40
N ILE A 98 -3.54 -0.29 20.32
CA ILE A 98 -4.18 -1.14 19.31
C ILE A 98 -3.14 -2.04 18.63
N ASN A 99 -1.97 -1.49 18.30
CA ASN A 99 -0.87 -2.24 17.68
C ASN A 99 -0.29 -3.31 18.63
N ALA A 100 -0.20 -3.01 19.93
CA ALA A 100 0.27 -3.96 20.93
C ALA A 100 -0.73 -5.12 21.10
N GLY A 101 -2.03 -4.83 21.14
CA GLY A 101 -3.07 -5.86 21.18
C GLY A 101 -3.04 -6.77 19.95
N ALA A 102 -2.90 -6.20 18.76
CA ALA A 102 -2.77 -6.97 17.52
C ALA A 102 -1.53 -7.88 17.55
N ALA A 103 -0.38 -7.39 18.04
CA ALA A 103 0.85 -8.17 18.15
C ALA A 103 0.69 -9.38 19.09
N VAL A 104 0.00 -9.20 20.23
CA VAL A 104 -0.30 -10.31 21.16
C VAL A 104 -1.12 -11.39 20.46
N CYS A 105 -2.17 -11.02 19.72
CA CYS A 105 -3.00 -11.98 18.98
C CYS A 105 -2.21 -12.74 17.90
N VAL A 106 -1.32 -12.05 17.18
CA VAL A 106 -0.44 -12.68 16.18
C VAL A 106 0.48 -13.71 16.83
N VAL A 107 1.16 -13.34 17.92
CA VAL A 107 2.05 -14.26 18.65
C VAL A 107 1.28 -15.45 19.18
N PHE A 108 0.11 -15.23 19.78
CA PHE A 108 -0.75 -16.29 20.28
C PHE A 108 -1.16 -17.26 19.18
N SER A 109 -1.60 -16.75 18.01
CA SER A 109 -2.07 -17.57 16.89
C SER A 109 -0.97 -18.39 16.21
N ILE A 110 0.30 -17.96 16.31
CA ILE A 110 1.43 -18.72 15.77
C ILE A 110 1.96 -19.75 16.78
N THR A 111 1.79 -19.47 18.09
CA THR A 111 2.34 -20.31 19.17
C THR A 111 1.41 -21.47 19.54
N VAL A 112 0.09 -21.24 19.48
CA VAL A 112 -0.96 -22.21 19.86
C VAL A 112 -1.59 -22.80 18.62
#